data_AF-A0A3A1R4Z5-F1
#
_entry.id   AF-A0A3A1R4Z5-F1
#
_cell.length_a   1.000
_cell.length_b   1.000
_cell.length_c   1.000
_cell.angle_alpha   90.00
_cell.angle_beta   90.00
_cell.angle_gamma   90.00
#
_symmetry.space_group_name_H-M   'P 1'
#
loop_
_entity.id
_entity.type
_entity.pdbx_description
1 polymer ?
#
loop_
_entity_poly.entity_id
_entity_poly.type
_entity_poly.pdbx_seq_one_letter_code
_entity_poly.pdbx_strand_id
1 'polypeptide(L)'
;MVETKVKPKKRWPLFLALTAIVVISNISVYTLDDIPEKMAIGSIVDLMIVIPLMAYFFIIRGNHSSKALSLVIAAGYGTAWLIIPNEHLTSVPFFKYILIAAEGAFILFEVYIALHLIKAVPKVLGHLKKLNSDGGGDLFPHRLEAAIQQHMSAPLFVRIYLTEISLFYYSLFSWKKNTVSTSNTFTIHQRGSSIALYVMLIHAVVIESIGLHYFLHQWNPIISWFLLFLNIYTVLFFLAQIQGIRLNPVRITGKELVIRIGFASRITIPLTNIAYITPYEGPGKLSKDQEKRTFLAVAPDFVPEKAQLAIKLKAPQTAHYVYGLTKNVHQVHIRLDDPAAFRTSLQEKLNNEK
;
A
#
# COMPACT_ATOMS: atom_id res chain seq x y z
N MET A 1 -24.03 -30.55 32.03
CA MET A 1 -24.20 -29.11 32.28
C MET A 1 -22.92 -28.41 31.86
N VAL A 2 -22.95 -27.67 30.75
CA VAL A 2 -21.81 -26.88 30.28
C VAL A 2 -21.91 -25.53 30.98
N GLU A 3 -20.99 -25.24 31.89
CA GLU A 3 -20.86 -23.90 32.47
C GLU A 3 -20.56 -22.89 31.34
N THR A 4 -21.57 -22.11 30.99
CA THR A 4 -21.39 -20.94 30.15
C THR A 4 -20.62 -19.90 30.96
N LYS A 5 -19.31 -19.78 30.73
CA LYS A 5 -18.51 -18.62 31.18
C LYS A 5 -19.15 -17.35 30.63
N VAL A 6 -19.99 -16.71 31.43
CA VAL A 6 -20.58 -15.40 31.15
C VAL A 6 -19.43 -14.40 30.97
N LYS A 7 -19.18 -13.98 29.74
CA LYS A 7 -18.19 -12.93 29.46
C LYS A 7 -18.63 -11.67 30.22
N PRO A 8 -17.77 -11.04 31.03
CA PRO A 8 -18.14 -9.85 31.77
C PRO A 8 -18.57 -8.74 30.80
N LYS A 9 -19.77 -8.19 31.01
CA LYS A 9 -20.34 -7.12 30.19
C LYS A 9 -19.47 -5.88 30.31
N LYS A 10 -18.77 -5.50 29.23
CA LYS A 10 -17.90 -4.32 29.18
C LYS A 10 -18.72 -3.06 29.49
N ARG A 11 -18.31 -2.28 30.50
CA ARG A 11 -19.03 -1.08 30.96
C ARG A 11 -18.47 0.19 30.33
N TRP A 12 -18.44 0.24 29.00
CA TRP A 12 -17.93 1.38 28.22
C TRP A 12 -18.51 2.75 28.60
N PRO A 13 -19.84 2.95 28.75
CA PRO A 13 -20.37 4.28 29.03
C PRO A 13 -19.94 4.80 30.41
N LEU A 14 -19.84 3.92 31.41
CA LEU A 14 -19.40 4.27 32.76
C LEU A 14 -17.91 4.65 32.79
N PHE A 15 -17.08 3.89 32.08
CA PHE A 15 -15.65 4.19 31.95
C PHE A 15 -15.42 5.56 31.26
N LEU A 16 -16.14 5.83 30.17
CA LEU A 16 -16.01 7.10 29.44
C LEU A 16 -16.49 8.29 30.29
N ALA A 17 -17.60 8.15 31.01
CA ALA A 17 -18.10 9.20 31.89
C ALA A 17 -17.11 9.55 33.02
N LEU A 18 -16.58 8.53 33.70
CA LEU A 18 -15.58 8.74 34.77
C LEU A 18 -14.27 9.31 34.23
N THR A 19 -13.80 8.83 33.08
CA THR A 19 -12.58 9.35 32.45
C THR A 19 -12.76 10.82 32.05
N ALA A 20 -13.92 11.19 31.51
CA ALA A 20 -14.22 12.58 31.18
C ALA A 20 -14.22 13.47 32.42
N ILE A 21 -14.79 13.02 33.54
CA ILE A 21 -14.75 13.76 34.81
C ILE A 21 -13.31 13.99 35.27
N VAL A 22 -12.47 12.94 35.25
CA VAL A 22 -11.06 13.04 35.65
C VAL A 22 -10.31 14.03 34.76
N VAL A 23 -10.49 13.95 33.44
CA VAL A 23 -9.82 14.84 32.48
C VAL A 23 -10.29 16.29 32.64
N ILE A 24 -11.60 16.53 32.73
CA ILE A 24 -12.16 17.88 32.89
C ILE A 24 -11.69 18.49 34.23
N SER A 25 -11.72 17.72 35.31
CA SER A 25 -11.24 18.17 36.62
C SER A 25 -9.77 18.60 36.56
N ASN A 26 -8.92 17.81 35.89
CA ASN A 26 -7.51 18.14 35.73
C ASN A 26 -7.32 19.39 34.85
N ILE A 27 -8.08 19.56 33.77
CA ILE A 27 -8.03 20.77 32.93
C ILE A 27 -8.41 22.02 33.74
N SER A 28 -9.52 21.98 34.48
CA SER A 28 -10.01 23.12 35.28
C SER A 28 -8.99 23.58 36.32
N VAL A 29 -8.25 22.63 36.89
CA VAL A 29 -7.21 22.91 37.88
C VAL A 29 -6.05 23.75 37.30
N TYR A 30 -5.67 23.52 36.03
CA TYR A 30 -4.62 24.29 35.36
C TYR A 30 -5.12 25.59 34.71
N THR A 31 -6.41 25.92 34.86
CA THR A 31 -6.96 27.24 34.47
C THR A 31 -6.91 28.26 35.61
N LEU A 32 -6.45 27.87 36.80
CA LEU A 32 -6.31 28.73 37.97
C LEU A 32 -4.94 29.45 37.95
N ASP A 33 -4.90 30.69 38.44
CA ASP A 33 -3.69 31.54 38.40
C ASP A 33 -2.58 31.09 39.38
N ASP A 34 -2.93 30.39 40.46
CA ASP A 34 -1.97 29.88 41.45
C ASP A 34 -2.04 28.35 41.52
N ILE A 35 -1.06 27.69 40.91
CA ILE A 35 -1.00 26.24 40.76
C ILE A 35 0.03 25.68 41.75
N PRO A 36 -0.39 24.95 42.79
CA PRO A 36 0.52 24.26 43.70
C PRO A 36 1.46 23.31 42.96
N GLU A 37 2.76 23.36 43.25
CA GLU A 37 3.78 22.55 42.55
C GLU A 37 3.52 21.02 42.66
N LYS A 38 2.87 20.57 43.74
CA LYS A 38 2.51 19.15 43.96
C LYS A 38 1.30 18.68 43.16
N MET A 39 0.56 19.60 42.54
CA MET A 39 -0.65 19.30 41.78
C MET A 39 -0.36 18.52 40.50
N ALA A 40 0.77 18.78 39.85
CA ALA A 40 1.28 18.02 38.72
C ALA A 40 1.49 16.53 39.02
N ILE A 41 1.92 16.20 40.24
CA ILE A 41 2.08 14.81 40.66
C ILE A 41 0.71 14.13 40.74
N GLY A 42 -0.31 14.81 41.29
CA GLY A 42 -1.68 14.31 41.35
C GLY A 42 -2.26 14.04 39.96
N SER A 43 -2.11 15.00 39.05
CA SER A 43 -2.59 14.88 37.67
C SER A 43 -1.88 13.76 36.89
N ILE A 44 -0.58 13.57 37.09
CA ILE A 44 0.17 12.45 36.51
C ILE A 44 -0.38 11.11 37.03
N VAL A 45 -0.66 11.00 38.33
CA VAL A 45 -1.22 9.77 38.93
C VAL A 45 -2.62 9.48 38.38
N ASP A 46 -3.47 10.49 38.29
CA ASP A 46 -4.82 10.35 37.75
C ASP A 46 -4.81 9.87 36.29
N LEU A 47 -3.96 10.48 35.46
CA LEU A 47 -3.91 10.21 34.03
C LEU A 47 -3.15 8.92 33.69
N MET A 48 -2.05 8.62 34.39
CA MET A 48 -1.18 7.48 34.07
C MET A 48 -1.43 6.22 34.90
N ILE A 49 -2.15 6.32 36.02
CA ILE A 49 -2.41 5.17 36.91
C ILE A 49 -3.90 4.95 37.07
N VAL A 50 -4.66 5.97 37.48
CA VAL A 50 -6.10 5.81 37.78
C VAL A 50 -6.89 5.44 36.53
N ILE A 51 -6.71 6.15 35.41
CA ILE A 51 -7.41 5.84 34.15
C ILE A 51 -7.06 4.43 33.61
N PRO A 52 -5.78 4.00 33.53
CA PRO A 52 -5.43 2.62 33.17
C PRO A 52 -6.00 1.56 34.11
N LEU A 53 -6.03 1.82 35.42
CA LEU A 53 -6.64 0.92 36.40
C LEU A 53 -8.15 0.82 36.19
N MET A 54 -8.82 1.95 35.93
CA MET A 54 -10.24 2.00 35.57
C MET A 54 -10.52 1.21 34.29
N ALA A 55 -9.72 1.41 33.25
CA ALA A 55 -9.83 0.67 32.00
C ALA A 55 -9.61 -0.83 32.22
N TYR A 56 -8.66 -1.18 33.10
CA TYR A 56 -8.43 -2.56 33.49
C TYR A 56 -9.70 -3.18 34.09
N PHE A 57 -10.28 -2.57 35.12
CA PHE A 57 -11.44 -3.12 35.81
C PHE A 57 -12.74 -3.12 34.97
N PHE A 58 -13.00 -2.07 34.18
CA PHE A 58 -14.27 -1.91 33.46
C PHE A 58 -14.28 -2.52 32.05
N ILE A 59 -13.12 -2.67 31.41
CA ILE A 59 -13.02 -3.09 30.00
C ILE A 59 -12.13 -4.32 29.82
N ILE A 60 -10.95 -4.37 30.45
CA ILE A 60 -9.88 -5.34 30.09
C ILE A 60 -9.90 -6.61 30.97
N ARG A 61 -10.45 -6.55 32.19
CA ARG A 61 -10.45 -7.63 33.21
C ARG A 61 -10.93 -8.98 32.69
N GLY A 62 -11.80 -9.02 31.67
CA GLY A 62 -12.31 -10.27 31.10
C GLY A 62 -11.45 -10.94 30.03
N ASN A 63 -10.54 -10.20 29.39
CA ASN A 63 -9.71 -10.71 28.28
C ASN A 63 -8.20 -10.55 28.54
N HIS A 64 -7.81 -9.92 29.66
CA HIS A 64 -6.43 -9.65 30.07
C HIS A 64 -5.50 -9.21 28.91
N SER A 65 -6.02 -8.36 28.02
CA SER A 65 -5.30 -7.90 26.85
C SER A 65 -4.23 -6.89 27.26
N SER A 66 -2.98 -7.34 27.32
CA SER A 66 -1.81 -6.48 27.59
C SER A 66 -1.70 -5.33 26.58
N LYS A 67 -2.09 -5.57 25.32
CA LYS A 67 -2.12 -4.55 24.25
C LYS A 67 -3.13 -3.44 24.49
N ALA A 68 -4.30 -3.77 25.05
CA ALA A 68 -5.32 -2.77 25.37
C ALA A 68 -4.89 -1.90 26.55
N LEU A 69 -4.22 -2.50 27.54
CA LEU A 69 -3.73 -1.79 28.71
C LEU A 69 -2.58 -0.84 28.33
N SER A 70 -1.63 -1.29 27.50
CA SER A 70 -0.53 -0.44 27.02
C SER A 70 -1.04 0.76 26.22
N LEU A 71 -2.09 0.57 25.41
CA LEU A 71 -2.70 1.66 24.64
C LEU A 71 -3.33 2.72 25.57
N VAL A 72 -4.01 2.30 26.64
CA VAL A 72 -4.62 3.22 27.60
C VAL A 72 -3.56 3.97 28.40
N ILE A 73 -2.48 3.31 28.80
CA ILE A 73 -1.34 3.96 29.47
C ILE A 73 -0.69 5.01 28.56
N ALA A 74 -0.48 4.68 27.28
CA ALA A 74 0.07 5.62 26.30
C ALA A 74 -0.87 6.81 26.05
N ALA A 75 -2.19 6.58 26.00
CA ALA A 75 -3.18 7.65 25.89
C ALA A 75 -3.17 8.55 27.14
N GLY A 76 -3.10 7.98 28.34
CA GLY A 76 -2.98 8.72 29.60
C GLY A 76 -1.75 9.60 29.65
N TYR A 77 -0.61 9.08 29.18
CA TYR A 77 0.62 9.86 29.02
C TYR A 77 0.46 11.03 28.04
N GLY A 78 -0.11 10.78 26.85
CA GLY A 78 -0.36 11.83 25.87
C GLY A 78 -1.30 12.93 26.39
N THR A 79 -2.33 12.56 27.17
CA THR A 79 -3.22 13.54 27.81
C THR A 79 -2.53 14.36 28.89
N ALA A 80 -1.63 13.76 29.68
CA ALA A 80 -0.87 14.48 30.70
C ALA A 80 0.06 15.52 30.08
N TRP A 81 0.68 15.18 28.93
CA TRP A 81 1.52 16.11 28.17
C TRP A 81 0.74 17.28 27.57
N LEU A 82 -0.53 17.10 27.21
CA LEU A 82 -1.37 18.18 26.66
C LEU A 82 -1.97 19.10 27.73
N ILE A 83 -2.25 18.58 28.92
CA ILE A 83 -3.01 19.30 29.96
C ILE A 83 -2.08 20.03 30.93
N ILE A 84 -0.92 19.44 31.27
CA ILE A 84 -0.04 19.97 32.32
C ILE A 84 1.03 20.89 31.69
N PRO A 85 1.20 22.14 32.17
CA PRO A 85 2.25 23.03 31.69
C PRO A 85 3.67 22.44 31.86
N ASN A 86 4.53 22.65 30.86
CA ASN A 86 5.88 22.08 30.80
C ASN A 86 6.77 22.41 32.01
N GLU A 87 6.57 23.59 32.62
CA GLU A 87 7.29 24.02 33.82
C GLU A 87 7.03 23.07 35.01
N HIS A 88 5.77 22.70 35.25
CA HIS A 88 5.42 21.77 36.33
C HIS A 88 5.74 20.30 36.00
N LEU A 89 5.72 19.92 34.71
CA LEU A 89 6.13 18.58 34.28
C LEU A 89 7.63 18.33 34.49
N THR A 90 8.46 19.35 34.30
CA THR A 90 9.93 19.24 34.44
C THR A 90 10.39 19.29 35.90
N SER A 91 9.60 19.88 36.80
CA SER A 91 9.83 19.81 38.25
C SER A 91 9.68 18.40 38.84
N VAL A 92 8.99 17.48 38.15
CA VAL A 92 8.83 16.09 38.61
C VAL A 92 10.03 15.25 38.16
N PRO A 93 10.94 14.83 39.07
CA PRO A 93 12.20 14.20 38.70
C PRO A 93 12.02 12.87 37.98
N PHE A 94 10.93 12.13 38.24
CA PHE A 94 10.66 10.84 37.61
C PHE A 94 10.09 10.95 36.17
N PHE A 95 9.40 12.06 35.84
CA PHE A 95 8.72 12.22 34.55
C PHE A 95 9.70 12.27 33.37
N LYS A 96 10.87 12.89 33.58
CA LYS A 96 11.97 12.92 32.60
C LYS A 96 12.45 11.50 32.24
N TYR A 97 12.56 10.60 33.22
CA TYR A 97 12.98 9.21 32.98
C TYR A 97 11.90 8.41 32.23
N ILE A 98 10.62 8.66 32.51
CA ILE A 98 9.50 8.07 31.75
C ILE A 98 9.56 8.50 30.28
N LEU A 99 9.76 9.79 30.01
CA LEU A 99 9.85 10.33 28.65
C LEU A 99 11.01 9.67 27.87
N ILE A 100 12.21 9.64 28.47
CA ILE A 100 13.38 8.98 27.86
C ILE A 100 13.13 7.49 27.63
N ALA A 101 12.49 6.79 28.57
CA ALA A 101 12.16 5.38 28.43
C ALA A 101 11.12 5.13 27.31
N ALA A 102 10.12 6.01 27.18
CA ALA A 102 9.10 5.92 26.13
C ALA A 102 9.71 6.17 24.73
N GLU A 103 10.54 7.21 24.59
CA GLU A 103 11.28 7.48 23.35
C GLU A 103 12.22 6.32 22.99
N GLY A 104 12.98 5.81 23.96
CA GLY A 104 13.85 4.66 23.76
C GLY A 104 13.08 3.40 23.35
N ALA A 105 11.94 3.12 23.97
CA ALA A 105 11.07 1.99 23.61
C ALA A 105 10.48 2.14 22.20
N PHE A 106 10.11 3.37 21.80
CA PHE A 106 9.62 3.66 20.46
C PHE A 106 10.70 3.43 19.41
N ILE A 107 11.92 3.94 19.62
CA ILE A 107 13.07 3.70 18.74
C ILE A 107 13.38 2.20 18.62
N LEU A 108 13.40 1.48 19.75
CA LEU A 108 13.62 0.03 19.74
C LEU A 108 12.52 -0.72 18.99
N PHE A 109 11.28 -0.26 19.08
CA PHE A 109 10.15 -0.83 18.34
C PHE A 109 10.26 -0.59 16.83
N GLU A 110 10.65 0.61 16.40
CA GLU A 110 10.93 0.92 15.00
C GLU A 110 12.07 0.06 14.46
N VAL A 111 13.18 -0.05 15.20
CA VAL A 111 14.30 -0.93 14.85
C VAL A 111 13.86 -2.39 14.80
N TYR A 112 13.04 -2.85 15.74
CA TYR A 112 12.49 -4.20 15.73
C TYR A 112 11.65 -4.47 14.47
N ILE A 113 10.75 -3.57 14.11
CA ILE A 113 9.95 -3.67 12.87
C ILE A 113 10.87 -3.72 11.65
N ALA A 114 11.84 -2.80 11.57
CA ALA A 114 12.79 -2.73 10.47
C ALA A 114 13.60 -4.03 10.34
N LEU A 115 14.15 -4.55 11.44
CA LEU A 115 14.89 -5.81 11.46
C LEU A 115 14.00 -7.01 11.11
N HIS A 116 12.75 -7.01 11.56
CA HIS A 116 11.80 -8.07 11.25
C HIS A 116 11.45 -8.09 9.77
N LEU A 117 11.21 -6.92 9.17
CA LEU A 117 11.00 -6.76 7.72
C LEU A 117 12.23 -7.22 6.93
N ILE A 118 13.42 -6.74 7.30
CA ILE A 118 14.69 -7.11 6.66
C ILE A 118 14.93 -8.62 6.74
N LYS A 119 14.53 -9.29 7.83
CA LYS A 119 14.68 -10.75 8.00
C LYS A 119 13.57 -11.58 7.35
N ALA A 120 12.35 -11.06 7.26
CA ALA A 120 11.20 -11.75 6.66
C ALA A 120 11.28 -11.76 5.14
N VAL A 121 11.74 -10.65 4.56
CA VAL A 121 11.87 -10.44 3.12
C VAL A 121 12.70 -11.53 2.42
N PRO A 122 13.92 -11.89 2.85
CA PRO A 122 14.71 -12.96 2.23
C PRO A 122 14.04 -14.33 2.30
N LYS A 123 13.29 -14.61 3.37
CA LYS A 123 12.59 -15.89 3.53
C LYS A 123 11.40 -16.00 2.60
N VAL A 124 10.64 -14.91 2.46
CA VAL A 124 9.60 -14.79 1.45
C VAL A 124 10.24 -14.99 0.08
N LEU A 125 11.24 -14.19 -0.29
CA LEU A 125 11.99 -14.30 -1.55
C LEU A 125 12.56 -15.71 -1.81
N GLY A 126 13.05 -16.41 -0.80
CA GLY A 126 13.54 -17.79 -0.90
C GLY A 126 12.43 -18.80 -1.21
N HIS A 127 11.26 -18.65 -0.59
CA HIS A 127 10.08 -19.44 -0.92
C HIS A 127 9.57 -19.11 -2.33
N LEU A 128 9.58 -17.83 -2.70
CA LEU A 128 9.21 -17.34 -4.03
C LEU A 128 10.15 -17.86 -5.13
N LYS A 129 11.44 -18.02 -4.84
CA LYS A 129 12.45 -18.54 -5.79
C LYS A 129 12.24 -20.03 -6.12
N LYS A 130 11.75 -20.83 -5.16
CA LYS A 130 11.48 -22.27 -5.36
C LYS A 130 10.26 -22.54 -6.25
N LEU A 131 9.29 -21.62 -6.29
CA LEU A 131 8.10 -21.69 -7.15
C LEU A 131 8.36 -21.25 -8.61
N ASN A 132 9.50 -20.60 -8.88
CA ASN A 132 9.85 -20.03 -10.18
C ASN A 132 10.58 -21.00 -11.14
N SER A 133 10.72 -22.29 -10.78
CA SER A 133 11.44 -23.28 -11.60
C SER A 133 10.70 -23.70 -12.89
N ASP A 134 9.44 -23.30 -13.10
CA ASP A 134 8.61 -23.71 -14.26
C ASP A 134 8.51 -22.65 -15.38
N GLY A 135 9.65 -22.11 -15.84
CA GLY A 135 9.83 -21.64 -17.22
C GLY A 135 9.07 -20.40 -17.72
N GLY A 136 8.38 -19.64 -16.86
CA GLY A 136 7.86 -18.31 -17.21
C GLY A 136 8.79 -17.24 -16.63
N GLY A 137 8.96 -16.09 -17.29
CA GLY A 137 9.67 -14.92 -16.71
C GLY A 137 9.16 -14.53 -15.32
N ASP A 138 9.75 -13.50 -14.69
CA ASP A 138 9.49 -13.13 -13.29
C ASP A 138 8.06 -12.58 -13.07
N LEU A 139 7.09 -13.49 -13.09
CA LEU A 139 5.65 -13.28 -13.15
C LEU A 139 4.99 -13.60 -11.80
N PHE A 140 5.78 -13.90 -10.76
CA PHE A 140 5.29 -14.55 -9.54
C PHE A 140 4.28 -13.71 -8.74
N PRO A 141 4.50 -12.40 -8.43
CA PRO A 141 3.51 -11.62 -7.68
C PRO A 141 2.14 -11.62 -8.36
N HIS A 142 2.14 -11.58 -9.69
CA HIS A 142 0.91 -11.63 -10.48
C HIS A 142 0.37 -13.04 -10.68
N ARG A 143 1.20 -14.09 -10.75
CA ARG A 143 0.75 -15.49 -10.73
C ARG A 143 0.08 -15.83 -9.41
N LEU A 144 0.64 -15.33 -8.30
CA LEU A 144 0.04 -15.43 -6.97
C LEU A 144 -1.30 -14.69 -6.93
N GLU A 145 -1.33 -13.45 -7.41
CA GLU A 145 -2.55 -12.65 -7.45
C GLU A 145 -3.60 -13.23 -8.44
N ALA A 146 -3.18 -13.84 -9.55
CA ALA A 146 -4.06 -14.52 -10.50
C ALA A 146 -4.59 -15.84 -9.93
N ALA A 147 -3.75 -16.65 -9.28
CA ALA A 147 -4.16 -17.88 -8.61
C ALA A 147 -5.15 -17.59 -7.46
N ILE A 148 -4.91 -16.54 -6.68
CA ILE A 148 -5.81 -16.14 -5.59
C ILE A 148 -7.13 -15.59 -6.13
N GLN A 149 -7.12 -14.80 -7.22
CA GLN A 149 -8.35 -14.28 -7.84
C GLN A 149 -9.14 -15.35 -8.60
N GLN A 150 -8.47 -16.35 -9.18
CA GLN A 150 -9.09 -17.46 -9.91
C GLN A 150 -9.73 -18.49 -8.96
N HIS A 151 -9.19 -18.64 -7.74
CA HIS A 151 -9.68 -19.63 -6.77
C HIS A 151 -10.46 -19.07 -5.58
N MET A 152 -10.44 -17.75 -5.32
CA MET A 152 -11.17 -17.18 -4.18
C MET A 152 -11.74 -15.79 -4.45
N SER A 153 -12.94 -15.55 -3.93
CA SER A 153 -13.45 -14.22 -3.58
C SER A 153 -12.64 -13.64 -2.42
N ALA A 154 -11.35 -13.37 -2.65
CA ALA A 154 -10.45 -12.86 -1.62
C ALA A 154 -10.99 -11.52 -1.08
N PRO A 155 -11.10 -11.35 0.25
CA PRO A 155 -11.50 -10.10 0.87
C PRO A 155 -10.63 -8.92 0.42
N LEU A 156 -11.19 -7.70 0.45
CA LEU A 156 -10.50 -6.49 -0.02
C LEU A 156 -9.11 -6.31 0.62
N PHE A 157 -8.97 -6.58 1.92
CA PHE A 157 -7.68 -6.43 2.62
C PHE A 157 -6.59 -7.37 2.06
N VAL A 158 -6.95 -8.57 1.60
CA VAL A 158 -6.01 -9.50 0.96
C VAL A 158 -5.54 -8.93 -0.38
N ARG A 159 -6.47 -8.34 -1.16
CA ARG A 159 -6.15 -7.74 -2.47
C ARG A 159 -5.23 -6.52 -2.32
N ILE A 160 -5.48 -5.69 -1.31
CA ILE A 160 -4.61 -4.56 -0.95
C ILE A 160 -3.22 -5.10 -0.58
N TYR A 161 -3.16 -6.06 0.35
CA TYR A 161 -1.89 -6.61 0.82
C TYR A 161 -1.06 -7.26 -0.30
N LEU A 162 -1.70 -7.94 -1.26
CA LEU A 162 -1.01 -8.49 -2.44
C LEU A 162 -0.47 -7.39 -3.37
N THR A 163 -1.20 -6.28 -3.49
CA THR A 163 -0.74 -5.12 -4.26
C THR A 163 0.50 -4.51 -3.60
N GLU A 164 0.47 -4.33 -2.28
CA GLU A 164 1.61 -3.83 -1.50
C GLU A 164 2.84 -4.74 -1.63
N ILE A 165 2.66 -6.06 -1.48
CA ILE A 165 3.76 -7.02 -1.68
C ILE A 165 4.34 -6.88 -3.09
N SER A 166 3.49 -6.75 -4.11
CA SER A 166 3.93 -6.58 -5.49
C SER A 166 4.73 -5.28 -5.68
N LEU A 167 4.27 -4.19 -5.06
CA LEU A 167 4.96 -2.90 -5.06
C LEU A 167 6.36 -3.02 -4.44
N PHE A 168 6.48 -3.56 -3.23
CA PHE A 168 7.79 -3.73 -2.58
C PHE A 168 8.68 -4.73 -3.33
N TYR A 169 8.11 -5.79 -3.89
CA TYR A 169 8.84 -6.76 -4.70
C TYR A 169 9.50 -6.11 -5.91
N TYR A 170 8.70 -5.43 -6.74
CA TYR A 170 9.22 -4.79 -7.94
C TYR A 170 10.13 -3.60 -7.64
N SER A 171 9.83 -2.81 -6.60
CA SER A 171 10.65 -1.63 -6.28
C SER A 171 12.02 -1.97 -5.66
N LEU A 172 12.13 -3.05 -4.89
CA LEU A 172 13.35 -3.33 -4.11
C LEU A 172 14.07 -4.63 -4.51
N PHE A 173 13.36 -5.64 -5.04
CA PHE A 173 13.92 -7.00 -5.13
C PHE A 173 14.03 -7.55 -6.56
N SER A 174 13.46 -6.90 -7.57
CA SER A 174 13.48 -7.40 -8.95
C SER A 174 14.60 -6.83 -9.83
N TRP A 175 15.54 -6.06 -9.27
CA TRP A 175 16.55 -5.31 -10.04
C TRP A 175 17.47 -6.16 -10.92
N LYS A 176 17.86 -7.35 -10.44
CA LYS A 176 18.75 -8.28 -11.14
C LYS A 176 18.01 -9.24 -12.09
N LYS A 177 16.71 -9.05 -12.26
CA LYS A 177 15.86 -9.93 -13.07
C LYS A 177 15.86 -9.45 -14.52
N ASN A 178 15.87 -10.43 -15.42
CA ASN A 178 15.75 -10.22 -16.85
C ASN A 178 14.42 -10.82 -17.34
N THR A 179 13.84 -10.18 -18.35
CA THR A 179 12.69 -10.74 -19.06
C THR A 179 13.14 -11.94 -19.89
N VAL A 180 12.32 -12.98 -19.95
CA VAL A 180 12.55 -14.12 -20.85
C VAL A 180 11.99 -13.72 -22.21
N SER A 181 12.89 -13.35 -23.13
CA SER A 181 12.52 -13.06 -24.52
C SER A 181 12.22 -14.37 -25.24
N THR A 182 10.96 -14.59 -25.60
CA THR A 182 10.51 -15.69 -26.45
C THR A 182 9.90 -15.12 -27.73
N SER A 183 9.71 -15.94 -28.76
CA SER A 183 9.11 -15.49 -30.04
C SER A 183 7.70 -14.88 -29.89
N ASN A 184 7.03 -15.12 -28.76
CA ASN A 184 5.65 -14.68 -28.51
C ASN A 184 5.56 -13.63 -27.39
N THR A 185 6.66 -12.93 -27.10
CA THR A 185 6.70 -11.83 -26.11
C THR A 185 7.03 -10.50 -26.78
N PHE A 186 6.28 -9.46 -26.42
CA PHE A 186 6.35 -8.13 -27.03
C PHE A 186 6.46 -7.07 -25.95
N THR A 187 7.42 -6.16 -26.07
CA THR A 187 7.64 -5.07 -25.13
C THR A 187 6.83 -3.83 -25.49
N ILE A 188 6.63 -2.95 -24.50
CA ILE A 188 5.84 -1.71 -24.60
C ILE A 188 6.63 -0.46 -24.24
N HIS A 189 7.93 -0.59 -23.96
CA HIS A 189 8.71 0.43 -23.26
C HIS A 189 10.05 0.75 -23.89
N GLN A 190 10.48 0.00 -24.90
CA GLN A 190 11.79 0.19 -25.53
C GLN A 190 11.78 1.34 -26.53
N ARG A 191 10.64 1.61 -27.18
CA ARG A 191 10.46 2.65 -28.21
C ARG A 191 9.58 3.82 -27.76
N GLY A 192 9.44 4.00 -26.44
CA GLY A 192 8.77 5.15 -25.83
C GLY A 192 9.58 5.69 -24.66
N SER A 193 9.13 6.80 -24.08
CA SER A 193 9.87 7.49 -23.01
C SER A 193 9.35 7.15 -21.62
N SER A 194 8.52 6.12 -21.47
CA SER A 194 7.89 5.76 -20.19
C SER A 194 8.86 5.62 -19.03
N ILE A 195 9.99 4.93 -19.23
CA ILE A 195 11.02 4.78 -18.19
C ILE A 195 11.64 6.14 -17.86
N ALA A 196 12.00 6.94 -18.88
CA ALA A 196 12.58 8.26 -18.68
C ALA A 196 11.62 9.22 -17.94
N LEU A 197 10.32 9.15 -18.25
CA LEU A 197 9.27 9.91 -17.56
C LEU A 197 9.22 9.56 -16.08
N TYR A 198 9.18 8.27 -15.72
CA TYR A 198 9.19 7.86 -14.31
C TYR A 198 10.49 8.25 -13.60
N VAL A 199 11.65 8.13 -14.28
CA VAL A 199 12.93 8.58 -13.71
C VAL A 199 12.90 10.09 -13.45
N MET A 200 12.38 10.90 -14.37
CA MET A 200 12.21 12.34 -14.16
C MET A 200 11.30 12.63 -12.96
N LEU A 201 10.15 11.94 -12.87
CA LEU A 201 9.22 12.09 -11.74
C LEU A 201 9.87 11.73 -10.40
N ILE A 202 10.69 10.67 -10.35
CA ILE A 202 11.45 10.32 -9.15
C ILE A 202 12.38 11.47 -8.75
N HIS A 203 13.14 12.04 -9.70
CA HIS A 203 14.03 13.18 -9.40
C HIS A 203 13.25 14.39 -8.89
N ALA A 204 12.12 14.72 -9.53
CA ALA A 204 11.26 15.81 -9.12
C ALA A 204 10.77 15.63 -7.68
N VAL A 205 10.23 14.45 -7.35
CA VAL A 205 9.75 14.12 -6.00
C VAL A 205 10.88 14.19 -4.98
N VAL A 206 12.08 13.67 -5.30
CA VAL A 206 13.21 13.69 -4.36
C VAL A 206 13.68 15.12 -4.07
N ILE A 207 13.84 15.95 -5.11
CA ILE A 207 14.28 17.35 -4.96
C ILE A 207 13.23 18.16 -4.19
N GLU A 208 11.96 18.02 -4.57
CA GLU A 208 10.83 18.67 -3.90
C GLU A 208 10.74 18.25 -2.42
N SER A 209 10.95 16.95 -2.13
CA SER A 209 10.91 16.43 -0.76
C SER A 209 11.92 17.11 0.16
N ILE A 210 13.13 17.39 -0.32
CA ILE A 210 14.17 18.04 0.50
C ILE A 210 13.72 19.45 0.90
N GLY A 211 13.24 20.23 -0.07
CA GLY A 211 12.78 21.61 0.17
C GLY A 211 11.51 21.67 1.02
N LEU A 212 10.49 20.88 0.65
CA LEU A 212 9.22 20.85 1.38
C LEU A 212 9.37 20.28 2.79
N HIS A 213 10.21 19.26 2.99
CA HIS A 213 10.43 18.71 4.32
C HIS A 213 11.05 19.77 5.23
N TYR A 214 12.09 20.49 4.80
CA TYR A 214 12.70 21.56 5.58
C TYR A 214 11.70 22.68 5.91
N PHE A 215 11.00 23.18 4.90
CA PHE A 215 10.01 24.24 5.07
C PHE A 215 8.86 23.84 6.00
N LEU A 216 8.27 22.66 5.78
CA LEU A 216 7.17 22.17 6.60
C LEU A 216 7.62 21.77 8.00
N HIS A 217 8.87 21.36 8.19
CA HIS A 217 9.34 20.96 9.51
C HIS A 217 9.36 22.15 10.48
N GLN A 218 9.64 23.36 9.98
CA GLN A 218 9.56 24.60 10.77
C GLN A 218 8.13 24.97 11.14
N TRP A 219 7.16 24.69 10.27
CA TRP A 219 5.77 25.01 10.50
C TRP A 219 5.05 23.95 11.35
N ASN A 220 5.19 22.68 10.97
CA ASN A 220 4.63 21.54 11.69
C ASN A 220 5.46 20.25 11.41
N PRO A 221 6.26 19.79 12.38
CA PRO A 221 7.06 18.57 12.27
C PRO A 221 6.28 17.32 11.86
N ILE A 222 5.06 17.14 12.37
CA ILE A 222 4.25 15.94 12.14
C ILE A 222 3.84 15.88 10.66
N ILE A 223 3.37 17.00 10.11
CA ILE A 223 2.99 17.11 8.70
C ILE A 223 4.20 16.85 7.81
N SER A 224 5.36 17.40 8.19
CA SER A 224 6.60 17.21 7.44
C SER A 224 7.04 15.74 7.35
N TRP A 225 6.99 14.99 8.46
CA TRP A 225 7.27 13.56 8.48
C TRP A 225 6.25 12.76 7.68
N PHE A 226 4.96 13.06 7.84
CA PHE A 226 3.91 12.39 7.08
C PHE A 226 4.12 12.55 5.57
N LEU A 227 4.39 13.78 5.11
CA LEU A 227 4.63 14.05 3.69
C LEU A 227 5.91 13.38 3.18
N LEU A 228 6.97 13.35 4.00
CA LEU A 228 8.21 12.64 3.66
C LEU A 228 7.95 11.14 3.43
N PHE A 229 7.21 10.47 4.31
CA PHE A 229 6.84 9.07 4.13
C PHE A 229 5.99 8.84 2.88
N LEU A 230 5.05 9.75 2.59
CA LEU A 230 4.23 9.69 1.38
C LEU A 230 5.09 9.83 0.10
N ASN A 231 6.10 10.70 0.11
CA ASN A 231 7.02 10.87 -1.00
C ASN A 231 7.93 9.66 -1.19
N ILE A 232 8.45 9.08 -0.10
CA ILE A 232 9.20 7.80 -0.15
C ILE A 232 8.34 6.70 -0.77
N TYR A 233 7.09 6.56 -0.32
CA TYR A 233 6.15 5.60 -0.90
C TYR A 233 5.92 5.84 -2.40
N THR A 234 5.78 7.11 -2.81
CA THR A 234 5.62 7.49 -4.22
C THR A 234 6.84 7.10 -5.07
N VAL A 235 8.06 7.30 -4.57
CA VAL A 235 9.29 6.85 -5.25
C VAL A 235 9.30 5.33 -5.40
N LEU A 236 8.97 4.59 -4.34
CA LEU A 236 8.86 3.13 -4.42
C LEU A 236 7.80 2.69 -5.43
N PHE A 237 6.66 3.36 -5.48
CA PHE A 237 5.63 3.10 -6.49
C PHE A 237 6.15 3.29 -7.92
N PHE A 238 6.86 4.39 -8.20
CA PHE A 238 7.45 4.62 -9.52
C PHE A 238 8.51 3.59 -9.89
N LEU A 239 9.38 3.20 -8.94
CA LEU A 239 10.34 2.12 -9.14
C LEU A 239 9.66 0.78 -9.45
N ALA A 240 8.60 0.44 -8.71
CA ALA A 240 7.80 -0.75 -8.95
C ALA A 240 7.16 -0.71 -10.35
N GLN A 241 6.70 0.45 -10.80
CA GLN A 241 6.08 0.62 -12.10
C GLN A 241 7.08 0.48 -13.25
N ILE A 242 8.27 1.09 -13.14
CA ILE A 242 9.38 0.89 -14.10
C ILE A 242 9.72 -0.59 -14.21
N GLN A 243 9.92 -1.25 -13.07
CA GLN A 243 10.31 -2.66 -13.04
C GLN A 243 9.21 -3.59 -13.53
N GLY A 244 7.96 -3.30 -13.18
CA GLY A 244 6.80 -4.00 -13.70
C GLY A 244 6.72 -3.91 -15.22
N ILE A 245 6.94 -2.73 -15.80
CA ILE A 245 6.90 -2.51 -17.26
C ILE A 245 8.04 -3.26 -17.95
N ARG A 246 9.23 -3.30 -17.33
CA ARG A 246 10.41 -3.96 -17.88
C ARG A 246 10.31 -5.48 -17.87
N LEU A 247 9.73 -6.04 -16.81
CA LEU A 247 9.74 -7.48 -16.54
C LEU A 247 8.48 -8.21 -17.02
N ASN A 248 7.41 -7.48 -17.38
CA ASN A 248 6.15 -8.05 -17.81
C ASN A 248 5.82 -7.66 -19.26
N PRO A 249 6.51 -8.24 -20.27
CA PRO A 249 6.11 -8.04 -21.66
C PRO A 249 4.72 -8.64 -21.92
N VAL A 250 4.07 -8.12 -22.96
CA VAL A 250 2.84 -8.69 -23.51
C VAL A 250 3.15 -10.07 -24.08
N ARG A 251 2.36 -11.08 -23.74
CA ARG A 251 2.65 -12.46 -24.10
C ARG A 251 1.47 -13.14 -24.75
N ILE A 252 1.72 -13.79 -25.88
CA ILE A 252 0.77 -14.70 -26.53
C ILE A 252 1.13 -16.13 -26.11
N THR A 253 0.25 -16.75 -25.34
CA THR A 253 0.39 -18.16 -24.94
C THR A 253 -0.31 -19.07 -25.94
N GLY A 254 -0.35 -20.38 -25.67
CA GLY A 254 -1.07 -21.32 -26.52
C GLY A 254 -2.59 -21.08 -26.58
N LYS A 255 -3.19 -20.49 -25.53
CA LYS A 255 -4.65 -20.33 -25.40
C LYS A 255 -5.12 -18.93 -25.04
N GLU A 256 -4.20 -18.08 -24.58
CA GLU A 256 -4.53 -16.77 -24.01
C GLU A 256 -3.53 -15.69 -24.41
N LEU A 257 -4.03 -14.48 -24.62
CA LEU A 257 -3.28 -13.24 -24.71
C LEU A 257 -3.21 -12.59 -23.32
N VAL A 258 -2.00 -12.42 -22.79
CA VAL A 258 -1.75 -11.81 -21.48
C VAL A 258 -1.12 -10.44 -21.68
N ILE A 259 -1.81 -9.38 -21.25
CA ILE A 259 -1.35 -8.00 -21.37
C ILE A 259 -1.20 -7.42 -19.96
N ARG A 260 -0.07 -6.77 -19.71
CA ARG A 260 0.27 -6.15 -18.42
C ARG A 260 0.93 -4.81 -18.67
N ILE A 261 0.53 -3.79 -17.91
CA ILE A 261 1.15 -2.46 -17.93
C ILE A 261 1.67 -2.16 -16.53
N GLY A 262 2.97 -2.38 -16.35
CA GLY A 262 3.59 -2.31 -15.04
C GLY A 262 3.10 -3.40 -14.11
N PHE A 263 3.12 -3.09 -12.81
CA PHE A 263 2.44 -3.92 -11.82
C PHE A 263 0.98 -3.49 -11.60
N ALA A 264 0.60 -2.32 -12.11
CA ALA A 264 -0.64 -1.65 -11.74
C ALA A 264 -1.88 -2.16 -12.48
N SER A 265 -1.74 -2.72 -13.68
CA SER A 265 -2.90 -3.19 -14.46
C SER A 265 -2.60 -4.38 -15.36
N ARG A 266 -3.61 -5.24 -15.53
CA ARG A 266 -3.51 -6.47 -16.32
C ARG A 266 -4.85 -6.90 -16.90
N ILE A 267 -4.78 -7.64 -17.99
CA ILE A 267 -5.91 -8.37 -18.55
C ILE A 267 -5.41 -9.68 -19.18
N THR A 268 -6.17 -10.75 -18.99
CA THR A 268 -5.92 -12.05 -19.64
C THR A 268 -7.13 -12.37 -20.49
N ILE A 269 -6.89 -12.64 -21.77
CA ILE A 269 -7.95 -12.77 -22.78
C ILE A 269 -7.77 -14.14 -23.45
N PRO A 270 -8.75 -15.05 -23.32
CA PRO A 270 -8.76 -16.27 -24.12
C PRO A 270 -8.74 -15.93 -25.60
N LEU A 271 -7.87 -16.59 -26.37
CA LEU A 271 -7.74 -16.34 -27.81
C LEU A 271 -9.08 -16.60 -28.53
N THR A 272 -9.83 -17.61 -28.10
CA THR A 272 -11.21 -17.89 -28.54
C THR A 272 -12.18 -16.72 -28.38
N ASN A 273 -11.94 -15.81 -27.42
CA ASN A 273 -12.78 -14.64 -27.17
C ASN A 273 -12.37 -13.40 -27.97
N ILE A 274 -11.27 -13.46 -28.74
CA ILE A 274 -10.86 -12.38 -29.62
C ILE A 274 -11.71 -12.45 -30.90
N ALA A 275 -12.42 -11.35 -31.22
CA ALA A 275 -13.23 -11.26 -32.43
C ALA A 275 -12.35 -10.94 -33.64
N TYR A 276 -11.58 -9.84 -33.55
CA TYR A 276 -10.64 -9.42 -34.57
C TYR A 276 -9.65 -8.37 -34.01
N ILE A 277 -8.56 -8.16 -34.74
CA ILE A 277 -7.55 -7.13 -34.48
C ILE A 277 -7.44 -6.19 -35.70
N THR A 278 -7.51 -4.89 -35.46
CA THR A 278 -7.40 -3.84 -36.49
C THR A 278 -6.40 -2.77 -36.07
N PRO A 279 -5.81 -2.02 -37.03
CA PRO A 279 -5.17 -0.75 -36.72
C PRO A 279 -6.11 0.17 -35.94
N TYR A 280 -5.56 0.96 -35.00
CA TYR A 280 -6.33 1.94 -34.25
C TYR A 280 -6.11 3.35 -34.83
N GLU A 281 -7.21 3.95 -35.32
CA GLU A 281 -7.20 5.30 -35.91
C GLU A 281 -7.87 6.35 -35.01
N GLY A 282 -8.34 5.95 -33.82
CA GLY A 282 -9.02 6.85 -32.90
C GLY A 282 -8.08 7.84 -32.17
N PRO A 283 -8.65 8.72 -31.33
CA PRO A 283 -7.90 9.74 -30.60
C PRO A 283 -6.99 9.11 -29.54
N GLY A 284 -5.91 9.81 -29.18
CA GLY A 284 -5.02 9.37 -28.09
C GLY A 284 -5.69 9.36 -26.72
N LYS A 285 -6.63 10.27 -26.48
CA LYS A 285 -7.45 10.33 -25.27
C LYS A 285 -8.87 9.87 -25.59
N LEU A 286 -9.31 8.83 -24.90
CA LEU A 286 -10.65 8.27 -25.05
C LEU A 286 -11.70 9.14 -24.34
N SER A 287 -12.94 9.11 -24.82
CA SER A 287 -14.06 9.71 -24.06
C SER A 287 -14.33 8.89 -22.79
N LYS A 288 -14.99 9.48 -21.78
CA LYS A 288 -15.30 8.78 -20.51
C LYS A 288 -16.04 7.45 -20.72
N ASP A 289 -16.94 7.39 -21.71
CA ASP A 289 -17.70 6.17 -22.00
C ASP A 289 -16.85 5.13 -22.74
N GLN A 290 -15.95 5.58 -23.62
CA GLN A 290 -14.98 4.69 -24.26
C GLN A 290 -13.99 4.14 -23.25
N GLU A 291 -13.47 4.98 -22.35
CA GLU A 291 -12.60 4.55 -21.27
C GLU A 291 -13.28 3.45 -20.47
N LYS A 292 -14.53 3.63 -20.02
CA LYS A 292 -15.26 2.61 -19.24
C LYS A 292 -15.32 1.23 -19.91
N ARG A 293 -15.32 1.15 -21.24
CA ARG A 293 -15.44 -0.10 -22.01
C ARG A 293 -14.11 -0.59 -22.58
N THR A 294 -13.00 0.11 -22.35
CA THR A 294 -11.71 -0.14 -22.99
C THR A 294 -10.63 -0.38 -21.95
N PHE A 295 -9.82 -1.41 -22.19
CA PHE A 295 -8.53 -1.55 -21.52
C PHE A 295 -7.47 -0.83 -22.37
N LEU A 296 -6.91 0.25 -21.84
CA LEU A 296 -5.85 1.01 -22.50
C LEU A 296 -4.50 0.45 -22.09
N ALA A 297 -3.88 -0.27 -23.01
CA ALA A 297 -2.57 -0.89 -22.87
C ALA A 297 -1.49 -0.02 -23.53
N VAL A 298 -1.35 1.21 -23.02
CA VAL A 298 -0.37 2.20 -23.49
C VAL A 298 0.45 2.66 -22.29
N ALA A 299 1.78 2.53 -22.37
CA ALA A 299 2.66 3.02 -21.32
C ALA A 299 2.63 4.57 -21.31
N PRO A 300 2.66 5.22 -20.13
CA PRO A 300 2.73 6.68 -20.06
C PRO A 300 3.96 7.24 -20.77
N ASP A 301 3.85 8.41 -21.37
CA ASP A 301 4.93 9.08 -22.09
C ASP A 301 4.84 10.62 -21.86
N PHE A 302 5.90 11.36 -22.17
CA PHE A 302 5.94 12.82 -22.04
C PHE A 302 4.83 13.49 -22.87
N VAL A 303 4.60 12.96 -24.07
CA VAL A 303 3.49 13.33 -24.94
C VAL A 303 2.58 12.12 -25.04
N PRO A 304 1.29 12.22 -24.63
CA PRO A 304 0.37 11.09 -24.68
C PRO A 304 0.29 10.49 -26.09
N GLU A 305 0.80 9.28 -26.24
CA GLU A 305 0.79 8.57 -27.50
C GLU A 305 -0.52 7.81 -27.69
N LYS A 306 -1.03 7.77 -28.93
CA LYS A 306 -2.19 6.96 -29.27
C LYS A 306 -1.81 5.48 -29.37
N ALA A 307 -2.79 4.61 -29.09
CA ALA A 307 -2.69 3.20 -29.39
C ALA A 307 -2.46 2.96 -30.90
N GLN A 308 -1.83 1.84 -31.24
CA GLN A 308 -1.56 1.46 -32.63
C GLN A 308 -2.53 0.38 -33.12
N LEU A 309 -3.02 -0.46 -32.20
CA LEU A 309 -3.87 -1.59 -32.51
C LEU A 309 -5.10 -1.60 -31.58
N ALA A 310 -6.23 -2.03 -32.12
CA ALA A 310 -7.45 -2.28 -31.39
C ALA A 310 -7.84 -3.76 -31.52
N ILE A 311 -8.07 -4.40 -30.37
CA ILE A 311 -8.51 -5.78 -30.28
C ILE A 311 -9.95 -5.77 -29.79
N LYS A 312 -10.88 -6.25 -30.62
CA LYS A 312 -12.29 -6.36 -30.26
C LYS A 312 -12.55 -7.73 -29.63
N LEU A 313 -13.30 -7.74 -28.53
CA LEU A 313 -13.66 -8.96 -27.82
C LEU A 313 -15.09 -9.39 -28.18
N LYS A 314 -15.33 -10.70 -28.26
CA LYS A 314 -16.66 -11.29 -28.50
C LYS A 314 -17.57 -11.09 -27.29
N ALA A 315 -17.05 -11.40 -26.09
CA ALA A 315 -17.68 -11.14 -24.81
C ALA A 315 -16.81 -10.24 -23.92
N PRO A 316 -17.39 -9.52 -22.95
CA PRO A 316 -16.62 -8.70 -22.01
C PRO A 316 -15.58 -9.52 -21.25
N GLN A 317 -14.41 -8.94 -21.02
CA GLN A 317 -13.35 -9.53 -20.20
C GLN A 317 -13.02 -8.62 -19.02
N THR A 318 -12.66 -9.23 -17.89
CA THR A 318 -12.33 -8.49 -16.68
C THR A 318 -10.86 -8.07 -16.71
N ALA A 319 -10.64 -6.75 -16.74
CA ALA A 319 -9.36 -6.13 -16.45
C ALA A 319 -9.21 -5.95 -14.93
N HIS A 320 -8.00 -6.17 -14.43
CA HIS A 320 -7.64 -6.03 -13.03
C HIS A 320 -6.64 -4.90 -12.84
N TYR A 321 -6.80 -4.17 -11.75
CA TYR A 321 -5.98 -3.03 -11.34
C TYR A 321 -5.54 -3.17 -9.89
N VAL A 322 -4.67 -2.27 -9.44
CA VAL A 322 -4.22 -2.15 -8.05
C VAL A 322 -5.37 -2.22 -7.04
N TYR A 323 -5.07 -2.79 -5.87
CA TYR A 323 -6.00 -2.92 -4.74
C TYR A 323 -7.23 -3.78 -5.04
N GLY A 324 -7.17 -4.59 -6.11
CA GLY A 324 -8.25 -5.49 -6.48
C GLY A 324 -9.41 -4.83 -7.21
N LEU A 325 -9.21 -3.61 -7.70
CA LEU A 325 -10.14 -2.91 -8.58
C LEU A 325 -10.27 -3.69 -9.90
N THR A 326 -11.50 -3.84 -10.39
CA THR A 326 -11.79 -4.60 -11.62
C THR A 326 -12.72 -3.83 -12.54
N LYS A 327 -12.59 -4.07 -13.84
CA LYS A 327 -13.39 -3.41 -14.86
C LYS A 327 -13.69 -4.38 -16.00
N ASN A 328 -14.96 -4.47 -16.40
CA ASN A 328 -15.32 -5.26 -17.57
C ASN A 328 -15.12 -4.41 -18.83
N VAL A 329 -14.33 -4.92 -19.77
CA VAL A 329 -13.98 -4.23 -21.01
C VAL A 329 -14.40 -5.07 -22.22
N HIS A 330 -14.73 -4.40 -23.31
CA HIS A 330 -15.15 -5.03 -24.57
C HIS A 330 -14.08 -4.94 -25.67
N GLN A 331 -13.03 -4.16 -25.41
CA GLN A 331 -11.95 -3.94 -26.35
C GLN A 331 -10.67 -3.57 -25.61
N VAL A 332 -9.56 -3.84 -26.28
CA VAL A 332 -8.23 -3.44 -25.84
C VAL A 332 -7.62 -2.52 -26.89
N HIS A 333 -7.12 -1.37 -26.46
CA HIS A 333 -6.33 -0.48 -27.31
C HIS A 333 -4.89 -0.55 -26.83
N ILE A 334 -3.97 -0.98 -27.70
CA ILE A 334 -2.61 -1.34 -27.31
C ILE A 334 -1.57 -0.64 -28.18
N ARG A 335 -0.47 -0.26 -27.55
CA ARG A 335 0.76 0.21 -28.19
C ARG A 335 1.92 -0.69 -27.80
N LEU A 336 2.74 -1.07 -28.77
CA LEU A 336 3.85 -2.00 -28.60
C LEU A 336 5.08 -1.45 -29.31
N ASP A 337 6.25 -1.95 -28.94
CA ASP A 337 7.50 -1.60 -29.63
C ASP A 337 7.51 -2.17 -31.06
N ASP A 338 6.93 -3.36 -31.27
CA ASP A 338 6.74 -3.97 -32.61
C ASP A 338 5.27 -4.39 -32.84
N PRO A 339 4.40 -3.46 -33.27
CA PRO A 339 2.99 -3.76 -33.51
C PRO A 339 2.77 -4.70 -34.71
N ALA A 340 3.67 -4.71 -35.70
CA ALA A 340 3.54 -5.52 -36.90
C ALA A 340 3.82 -7.01 -36.60
N ALA A 341 4.92 -7.29 -35.89
CA ALA A 341 5.25 -8.65 -35.44
C ALA A 341 4.17 -9.20 -34.49
N PHE A 342 3.68 -8.37 -33.56
CA PHE A 342 2.60 -8.77 -32.66
C PHE A 342 1.32 -9.14 -33.40
N ARG A 343 0.89 -8.29 -34.35
CA ARG A 343 -0.33 -8.54 -35.13
C ARG A 343 -0.23 -9.84 -35.91
N THR A 344 0.92 -10.08 -36.56
CA THR A 344 1.16 -11.30 -37.35
C THR A 344 1.11 -12.55 -36.46
N SER A 345 1.87 -12.54 -35.35
CA SER A 345 1.90 -13.65 -34.40
C SER A 345 0.52 -13.95 -33.80
N LEU A 346 -0.26 -12.92 -33.47
CA LEU A 346 -1.62 -13.09 -32.94
C LEU A 346 -2.57 -13.68 -34.00
N GLN A 347 -2.49 -13.22 -35.25
CA GLN A 347 -3.32 -13.73 -36.33
C GLN A 347 -3.02 -15.19 -36.66
N GLU A 348 -1.75 -15.59 -36.70
CA GLU A 348 -1.34 -16.98 -36.87
C GLU A 348 -1.93 -17.89 -35.79
N LYS A 349 -1.89 -17.45 -34.52
CA LYS A 349 -2.47 -18.19 -33.41
C LYS A 349 -4.00 -18.30 -33.49
N LEU A 350 -4.68 -17.23 -33.89
CA LEU A 350 -6.13 -17.23 -34.06
C LEU A 350 -6.61 -18.13 -35.22
N ASN A 351 -5.80 -18.28 -36.27
CA ASN A 351 -6.12 -19.17 -37.38
C ASN A 351 -5.92 -20.64 -37.02
N ASN A 352 -4.97 -20.97 -36.15
CA ASN A 352 -4.70 -22.34 -35.69
C ASN A 352 -5.70 -22.84 -34.62
N GLU A 353 -6.49 -21.94 -34.01
CA GLU A 353 -7.53 -22.30 -33.03
C GLU A 353 -8.94 -22.45 -33.66
N LYS A 354 -9.11 -22.09 -34.93
CA LYS A 354 -10.35 -22.33 -35.69
C LYS A 354 -10.31 -23.71 -36.33
#